data_AF-A0A1V5NTT7-F1
#
_entry.id   AF-A0A1V5NTT7-F1
#
_cell.length_a   1.000
_cell.length_b   1.000
_cell.length_c   1.000
_cell.angle_alpha   90.00
_cell.angle_beta   90.00
_cell.angle_gamma   90.00
#
_symmetry.space_group_name_H-M   'P 1'
#
loop_
_entity.id
_entity.type
_entity.pdbx_description
1 polymer ?
#
loop_
_entity_poly.entity_id
_entity_poly.type
_entity_poly.pdbx_seq_one_letter_code
_entity_poly.pdbx_strand_id
1 'polypeptide(L)'
;MEQLHTSFKNKLFRLFHSLKGVNREFEIVSDEVENVNLKSALNSLSLESFQYVDELYAQMLTHGLGEEVKSAYQADPAIPAEATATADEETGNELSRLCSQSEEQITKAYLDIFSENFPFPCLRELMQYQMNSLQCAFMKIKLALSSRNEFAAGLE
;
A
#
# COMPACT_ATOMS: atom_id res chain seq x y z
N MET A 1 30.01 3.81 8.02
CA MET A 1 28.87 3.29 8.80
C MET A 1 27.70 4.28 8.81
N GLU A 2 27.94 5.57 9.06
CA GLU A 2 26.86 6.59 9.10
C GLU A 2 26.08 6.73 7.77
N GLN A 3 26.73 6.72 6.62
CA GLN A 3 26.04 6.81 5.31
C GLN A 3 25.12 5.62 5.01
N LEU A 4 25.52 4.41 5.43
CA LEU A 4 24.71 3.20 5.28
C LEU A 4 23.43 3.30 6.13
N HIS A 5 23.57 3.83 7.36
CA HIS A 5 22.45 4.05 8.26
C HIS A 5 21.47 5.10 7.73
N THR A 6 21.97 6.17 7.09
CA THR A 6 21.13 7.20 6.46
C THR A 6 20.41 6.70 5.20
N SER A 7 21.09 5.94 4.33
CA SER A 7 20.45 5.35 3.13
C SER A 7 19.32 4.41 3.52
N PHE A 8 19.61 3.50 4.44
CA PHE A 8 18.66 2.52 4.95
C PHE A 8 17.44 3.19 5.57
N LYS A 9 17.68 4.19 6.43
CA LYS A 9 16.62 5.02 7.04
C LYS A 9 15.75 5.65 5.96
N ASN A 10 16.31 6.37 5.00
CA ASN A 10 15.54 7.03 3.94
C ASN A 10 14.64 6.05 3.16
N LYS A 11 15.09 4.82 2.95
CA LYS A 11 14.28 3.79 2.29
C LYS A 11 13.12 3.32 3.17
N LEU A 12 13.34 3.08 4.47
CA LEU A 12 12.25 2.78 5.41
C LEU A 12 11.21 3.91 5.46
N PHE A 13 11.65 5.17 5.42
CA PHE A 13 10.74 6.32 5.34
C PHE A 13 9.91 6.31 4.06
N ARG A 14 10.53 6.03 2.91
CA ARG A 14 9.80 5.91 1.64
C ARG A 14 8.76 4.80 1.71
N LEU A 15 9.11 3.63 2.24
CA LEU A 15 8.19 2.53 2.42
C LEU A 15 7.02 2.92 3.35
N PHE A 16 7.31 3.56 4.48
CA PHE A 16 6.30 4.06 5.41
C PHE A 16 5.30 4.99 4.71
N HIS A 17 5.78 5.94 3.91
CA HIS A 17 4.93 6.85 3.15
C HIS A 17 4.13 6.13 2.06
N SER A 18 4.73 5.16 1.36
CA SER A 18 4.04 4.35 0.35
C SER A 18 2.89 3.55 0.96
N LEU A 19 3.11 2.90 2.11
CA LEU A 19 2.07 2.16 2.83
C LEU A 19 0.91 3.08 3.25
N LYS A 20 1.22 4.26 3.79
CA LYS A 20 0.22 5.26 4.17
C LYS A 20 -0.55 5.79 2.95
N GLY A 21 0.13 5.94 1.81
CA GLY A 21 -0.49 6.28 0.53
C GLY A 21 -1.50 5.23 0.08
N VAL A 22 -1.10 3.95 0.06
CA VAL A 22 -1.98 2.82 -0.29
C VAL A 22 -3.19 2.74 0.64
N ASN A 23 -2.99 2.85 1.97
CA ASN A 23 -4.11 2.85 2.91
C ASN A 23 -5.18 3.86 2.52
N ARG A 24 -4.75 5.11 2.32
CA ARG A 24 -5.64 6.21 2.05
C ARG A 24 -6.31 6.12 0.68
N GLU A 25 -5.51 5.89 -0.36
CA GLU A 25 -6.01 5.88 -1.73
C GLU A 25 -7.07 4.79 -1.92
N PHE A 26 -6.87 3.63 -1.31
CA PHE A 26 -7.81 2.52 -1.39
C PHE A 26 -9.00 2.65 -0.44
N GLU A 27 -8.90 3.45 0.63
CA GLU A 27 -10.05 3.87 1.45
C GLU A 27 -10.98 4.79 0.67
N ILE A 28 -10.44 5.78 -0.04
CA ILE A 28 -11.24 6.70 -0.87
C ILE A 28 -11.93 5.93 -2.00
N VAL A 29 -11.17 5.11 -2.72
CA VAL A 29 -11.68 4.36 -3.86
C VAL A 29 -12.72 3.32 -3.43
N SER A 30 -12.58 2.69 -2.26
CA SER A 30 -13.57 1.71 -1.79
C SER A 30 -14.92 2.35 -1.49
N ASP A 31 -14.95 3.63 -1.13
CA ASP A 31 -16.18 4.39 -0.90
C ASP A 31 -16.95 4.66 -2.20
N GLU A 32 -16.25 4.78 -3.33
CA GLU A 32 -16.83 5.02 -4.66
C GLU A 32 -17.27 3.72 -5.37
N VAL A 33 -16.87 2.55 -4.88
CA VAL A 33 -17.19 1.25 -5.51
C VAL A 33 -18.49 0.66 -5.00
N GLU A 34 -19.43 0.37 -5.92
CA GLU A 34 -20.71 -0.29 -5.59
C GLU A 34 -20.59 -1.81 -5.40
N ASN A 35 -19.67 -2.46 -6.11
CA ASN A 35 -19.50 -3.91 -6.03
C ASN A 35 -18.98 -4.32 -4.64
N VAL A 36 -19.81 -5.02 -3.87
CA VAL A 36 -19.52 -5.38 -2.47
C VAL A 36 -18.23 -6.20 -2.31
N ASN A 37 -17.96 -7.14 -3.22
CA ASN A 37 -16.77 -7.97 -3.14
C ASN A 37 -15.49 -7.16 -3.39
N LEU A 38 -15.52 -6.30 -4.42
CA LEU A 38 -14.42 -5.41 -4.74
C LEU A 38 -14.22 -4.37 -3.62
N LYS A 39 -15.29 -3.73 -3.15
CA LYS A 39 -15.27 -2.81 -2.01
C LYS A 39 -14.66 -3.48 -0.77
N SER A 40 -15.07 -4.71 -0.45
CA SER A 40 -14.47 -5.47 0.65
C SER A 40 -12.98 -5.74 0.44
N ALA A 41 -12.55 -6.09 -0.78
CA ALA A 41 -11.14 -6.34 -1.06
C ALA A 41 -10.28 -5.07 -0.94
N LEU A 42 -10.78 -3.93 -1.44
CA LEU A 42 -10.13 -2.62 -1.33
C LEU A 42 -10.02 -2.17 0.14
N ASN A 43 -11.10 -2.32 0.92
CA ASN A 43 -11.10 -2.04 2.35
C ASN A 43 -10.10 -2.92 3.12
N SER A 44 -10.00 -4.21 2.79
CA SER A 44 -9.00 -5.08 3.42
C SER A 44 -7.58 -4.64 3.10
N LEU A 45 -7.27 -4.28 1.84
CA LEU A 45 -5.96 -3.74 1.47
C LEU A 45 -5.66 -2.43 2.21
N SER A 46 -6.65 -1.54 2.32
CA SER A 46 -6.51 -0.29 3.05
C SER A 46 -6.20 -0.53 4.53
N LEU A 47 -6.92 -1.45 5.17
CA LEU A 47 -6.71 -1.78 6.58
C LEU A 47 -5.37 -2.48 6.83
N GLU A 48 -5.01 -3.46 6.00
CA GLU A 48 -3.74 -4.19 6.10
C GLU A 48 -2.55 -3.23 5.94
N SER A 49 -2.60 -2.34 4.94
CA SER A 49 -1.53 -1.35 4.74
C SER A 49 -1.41 -0.38 5.94
N PHE A 50 -2.52 0.04 6.57
CA PHE A 50 -2.48 0.82 7.80
C PHE A 50 -1.84 0.07 8.97
N GLN A 51 -2.20 -1.20 9.17
CA GLN A 51 -1.58 -2.05 10.19
C GLN A 51 -0.05 -2.16 9.97
N TYR A 52 0.38 -2.27 8.71
CA TYR A 52 1.80 -2.33 8.37
C TYR A 52 2.53 -1.01 8.60
N VAL A 53 1.85 0.14 8.46
CA VAL A 53 2.38 1.45 8.89
C VAL A 53 2.67 1.45 10.39
N ASP A 54 1.72 0.98 11.21
CA ASP A 54 1.86 0.93 12.67
C ASP A 54 3.02 0.02 13.10
N GLU A 55 3.07 -1.19 12.54
CA GLU A 55 4.13 -2.17 12.81
C GLU A 55 5.51 -1.64 12.42
N LEU A 56 5.61 -1.06 11.21
CA LEU A 56 6.87 -0.50 10.71
C LEU A 56 7.33 0.66 11.59
N TYR A 57 6.41 1.56 11.98
CA TYR A 57 6.71 2.66 12.88
C TYR A 57 7.21 2.18 14.25
N ALA A 58 6.55 1.19 14.85
CA ALA A 58 6.96 0.62 16.13
C ALA A 58 8.37 -0.01 16.06
N GLN A 59 8.70 -0.70 14.97
CA GLN A 59 10.04 -1.24 14.74
C GLN A 59 11.07 -0.13 14.53
N MET A 60 10.73 0.91 13.77
CA MET A 60 11.60 2.07 13.58
C MET A 60 11.89 2.78 14.91
N LEU A 61 10.90 2.93 15.80
CA LEU A 61 11.12 3.47 17.15
C LEU A 61 12.07 2.61 17.97
N THR A 62 11.90 1.29 17.94
CA THR A 62 12.74 0.33 18.68
C THR A 62 14.23 0.43 18.28
N HIS A 63 14.50 0.79 17.03
CA HIS A 63 15.86 0.99 16.50
C HIS A 63 16.34 2.45 16.49
N GLY A 64 15.62 3.37 17.12
CA GLY A 64 16.00 4.79 17.19
C GLY A 64 15.86 5.55 15.85
N LEU A 65 15.09 5.00 14.91
CA LEU A 65 14.82 5.59 13.59
C LEU A 65 13.49 6.37 13.53
N GLY A 66 12.60 6.17 14.52
CA GLY A 66 11.20 6.63 14.46
C GLY A 66 10.95 8.10 14.79
N GLU A 67 11.86 8.82 15.45
CA GLU A 67 11.62 10.23 15.86
C GLU A 67 11.37 11.16 14.65
N GLU A 68 12.06 10.94 13.54
CA GLU A 68 11.85 11.72 12.31
C GLU A 68 10.53 11.35 11.59
N VAL A 69 10.00 10.14 11.80
CA VAL A 69 8.71 9.70 11.22
C VAL A 69 7.53 10.17 12.07
N LYS A 70 7.74 10.45 13.34
CA LYS A 70 6.69 10.74 14.33
C LYS A 70 5.72 11.83 13.86
N SER A 71 6.24 12.90 13.27
CA SER A 71 5.40 13.96 12.71
C SER A 71 4.57 13.48 11.52
N ALA A 72 5.13 12.65 10.63
CA ALA A 72 4.43 12.09 9.49
C ALA A 72 3.42 11.01 9.89
N TYR A 73 3.69 10.27 10.96
CA TYR A 73 2.79 9.31 11.57
C TYR A 73 1.57 10.01 12.17
N GLN A 74 1.81 11.03 12.99
CA GLN A 74 0.76 11.81 13.67
C GLN A 74 0.00 12.76 12.75
N ALA A 75 0.61 13.17 11.63
CA ALA A 75 -0.09 13.98 10.64
C ALA A 75 -1.20 13.15 9.99
N ASP A 76 -2.44 13.59 10.16
CA ASP A 76 -3.53 13.14 9.32
C ASP A 76 -3.17 13.49 7.87
N PRO A 77 -3.18 12.54 6.93
CA PRO A 77 -2.75 12.86 5.57
C PRO A 77 -3.76 13.89 5.01
N ALA A 78 -3.31 15.10 4.67
CA ALA A 78 -4.18 16.16 4.14
C ALA A 78 -4.78 15.72 2.81
N ILE A 79 -6.11 15.80 2.65
CA ILE A 79 -6.86 15.37 1.46
C ILE A 79 -6.38 16.16 0.25
N PRO A 80 -5.77 15.53 -0.78
CA PRO A 80 -5.71 16.14 -2.09
C PRO A 80 -7.16 16.24 -2.58
N ALA A 81 -7.62 17.46 -2.83
CA ALA A 81 -9.02 17.81 -3.08
C ALA A 81 -9.59 17.31 -4.43
N GLU A 82 -9.00 16.28 -5.04
CA GLU A 82 -9.33 15.81 -6.39
C GLU A 82 -9.36 14.28 -6.44
N ALA A 83 -10.32 13.68 -5.73
CA ALA A 83 -10.76 12.33 -6.01
C ALA A 83 -12.29 12.37 -6.01
N THR A 84 -12.85 12.69 -7.17
CA THR A 84 -14.26 12.50 -7.48
C THR A 84 -14.28 11.77 -8.80
N ALA A 85 -14.23 10.44 -8.76
CA ALA A 85 -14.39 9.63 -9.96
C ALA A 85 -15.88 9.25 -10.05
N THR A 86 -16.61 9.92 -10.94
CA THR A 86 -17.98 9.56 -11.27
C THR A 86 -18.02 8.21 -11.99
N ALA A 87 -19.01 7.38 -11.61
CA ALA A 87 -19.22 6.02 -12.09
C ALA A 87 -19.51 5.95 -13.61
N ASP A 88 -18.65 5.24 -14.34
CA ASP A 88 -18.98 4.51 -15.58
C ASP A 88 -17.82 3.55 -15.92
N GLU A 89 -17.96 2.66 -16.91
CA GLU A 89 -17.00 1.57 -17.23
C GLU A 89 -15.50 1.95 -17.27
N GLU A 90 -15.15 3.23 -17.49
CA GLU A 90 -13.80 3.77 -17.33
C GLU A 90 -13.20 3.55 -15.93
N THR A 91 -14.01 3.54 -14.87
CA THR A 91 -13.59 3.33 -13.48
C THR A 91 -12.92 1.96 -13.29
N GLY A 92 -13.33 0.94 -14.06
CA GLY A 92 -12.71 -0.40 -13.97
C GLY A 92 -11.28 -0.43 -14.49
N ASN A 93 -11.03 0.26 -15.59
CA ASN A 93 -9.70 0.38 -16.19
C ASN A 93 -8.80 1.30 -15.37
N GLU A 94 -9.36 2.39 -14.84
CA GLU A 94 -8.64 3.29 -13.94
C GLU A 94 -8.25 2.61 -12.64
N LEU A 95 -9.17 1.88 -12.00
CA LEU A 95 -8.89 1.11 -10.79
C LEU A 95 -7.86 0.01 -11.04
N SER A 96 -7.94 -0.70 -12.17
CA SER A 96 -6.95 -1.70 -12.55
C SER A 96 -5.55 -1.10 -12.73
N ARG A 97 -5.47 0.07 -13.39
CA ARG A 97 -4.23 0.83 -13.55
C ARG A 97 -3.69 1.26 -12.18
N LEU A 98 -4.54 1.82 -11.34
CA LEU A 98 -4.19 2.27 -10.00
C LEU A 98 -3.64 1.13 -9.13
N CYS A 99 -4.32 -0.03 -9.13
CA CYS A 99 -3.87 -1.23 -8.44
C CYS A 99 -2.48 -1.66 -8.90
N SER A 100 -2.27 -1.68 -10.22
CA SER A 100 -0.99 -2.11 -10.80
C SER A 100 0.14 -1.13 -10.47
N GLN A 101 -0.12 0.17 -10.54
CA GLN A 101 0.85 1.21 -10.19
C GLN A 101 1.22 1.16 -8.69
N SER A 102 0.21 1.02 -7.83
CA SER A 102 0.40 0.93 -6.38
C SER A 102 1.21 -0.31 -6.00
N GLU A 103 0.87 -1.47 -6.58
CA GLU A 103 1.59 -2.72 -6.36
C GLU A 103 3.05 -2.62 -6.81
N GLU A 104 3.31 -2.05 -7.99
CA GLU A 104 4.67 -1.86 -8.49
C GLU A 104 5.49 -0.95 -7.56
N GLN A 105 4.93 0.20 -7.19
CA GLN A 105 5.61 1.17 -6.34
C GLN A 105 5.94 0.59 -4.96
N ILE A 106 4.98 -0.08 -4.33
CA ILE A 106 5.18 -0.62 -2.99
C ILE A 106 6.12 -1.82 -3.00
N THR A 107 6.00 -2.71 -3.99
CA THR A 107 6.91 -3.85 -4.16
C THR A 107 8.33 -3.37 -4.38
N LYS A 108 8.52 -2.34 -5.22
CA LYS A 108 9.82 -1.72 -5.43
C LYS A 108 10.39 -1.13 -4.15
N ALA A 109 9.58 -0.45 -3.33
CA ALA A 109 10.02 0.10 -2.05
C ALA A 109 10.53 -0.99 -1.09
N TYR A 110 9.86 -2.14 -1.01
CA TYR A 110 10.34 -3.29 -0.23
C TYR A 110 11.64 -3.89 -0.79
N LEU A 111 11.69 -4.15 -2.11
CA LEU A 111 12.87 -4.73 -2.77
C LEU A 111 14.11 -3.83 -2.67
N ASP A 112 13.92 -2.51 -2.78
CA ASP A 112 14.99 -1.52 -2.62
C ASP A 112 15.64 -1.62 -1.23
N ILE A 113 14.88 -1.98 -0.20
CA ILE A 113 15.40 -2.18 1.15
C ILE A 113 16.07 -3.55 1.28
N PHE A 114 15.47 -4.62 0.74
CA PHE A 114 16.04 -5.97 0.79
C PHE A 114 17.35 -6.14 0.01
N SER A 115 17.61 -5.25 -0.96
CA SER A 115 18.86 -5.22 -1.71
C SER A 115 20.05 -4.66 -0.90
N GLU A 116 19.79 -4.00 0.24
CA GLU A 116 20.85 -3.51 1.13
C GLU A 116 21.23 -4.55 2.20
N ASN A 117 22.43 -4.39 2.76
CA ASN A 117 22.86 -5.20 3.89
C ASN A 117 22.02 -4.85 5.12
N PHE A 118 21.07 -5.71 5.45
CA PHE A 118 20.00 -5.45 6.41
C PHE A 118 20.40 -5.92 7.83
N PRO A 119 20.67 -5.02 8.79
CA PRO A 119 21.25 -5.41 10.08
C PRO A 119 20.23 -5.92 11.11
N PHE A 120 18.92 -5.92 10.80
CA PHE A 120 17.85 -6.23 11.76
C PHE A 120 16.99 -7.43 11.32
N PRO A 121 17.38 -8.69 11.57
CA PRO A 121 16.67 -9.87 11.07
C PRO A 121 15.15 -9.86 11.31
N CYS A 122 14.69 -9.50 12.50
CA CYS A 122 13.26 -9.44 12.82
C CYS A 122 12.47 -8.43 11.98
N LEU A 123 13.04 -7.23 11.75
CA LEU A 123 12.40 -6.24 10.88
C LEU A 123 12.37 -6.71 9.42
N ARG A 124 13.40 -7.46 8.98
CA ARG A 124 13.41 -8.05 7.64
C ARG A 124 12.29 -9.07 7.47
N GLU A 125 12.13 -9.95 8.44
CA GLU A 125 11.07 -10.98 8.45
C GLU A 125 9.68 -10.34 8.45
N LEU A 126 9.48 -9.30 9.28
CA LEU A 126 8.26 -8.50 9.31
C LEU A 126 7.96 -7.89 7.94
N MET A 127 8.92 -7.18 7.35
CA MET A 127 8.76 -6.58 6.02
C MET A 127 8.47 -7.62 4.93
N GLN A 128 9.10 -8.80 5.01
CA GLN A 128 8.87 -9.88 4.05
C GLN A 128 7.44 -10.41 4.14
N TYR A 129 6.94 -10.59 5.36
CA TYR A 129 5.55 -10.95 5.61
C TYR A 129 4.59 -9.92 5.01
N GLN A 130 4.81 -8.64 5.30
CA GLN A 130 3.98 -7.54 4.80
C GLN A 130 3.95 -7.50 3.26
N MET A 131 5.12 -7.58 2.61
CA MET A 131 5.21 -7.57 1.14
C MET A 131 4.42 -8.74 0.53
N ASN A 132 4.57 -9.94 1.08
CA ASN A 132 3.86 -11.12 0.59
C ASN A 132 2.34 -10.98 0.76
N SER A 133 1.89 -10.45 1.89
CA SER A 133 0.46 -10.24 2.14
C SER A 133 -0.13 -9.23 1.18
N LEU A 134 0.55 -8.09 0.97
CA LEU A 134 0.12 -7.06 0.02
C LEU A 134 0.03 -7.61 -1.41
N GLN A 135 1.00 -8.41 -1.86
CA GLN A 135 0.93 -9.06 -3.16
C GLN A 135 -0.31 -9.96 -3.29
N CYS A 136 -0.63 -10.73 -2.25
CA CYS A 136 -1.87 -11.50 -2.22
C CYS A 136 -3.12 -10.61 -2.26
N ALA A 137 -3.13 -9.48 -1.55
CA ALA A 137 -4.24 -8.53 -1.55
C ALA A 137 -4.46 -7.89 -2.93
N PHE A 138 -3.39 -7.43 -3.59
CA PHE A 138 -3.46 -6.91 -4.96
C PHE A 138 -3.95 -7.96 -5.95
N MET A 139 -3.50 -9.21 -5.82
CA MET A 139 -3.98 -10.32 -6.66
C MET A 139 -5.50 -10.54 -6.49
N LYS A 140 -6.01 -10.52 -5.25
CA LYS A 140 -7.45 -10.65 -4.97
C LYS A 140 -8.26 -9.55 -5.64
N ILE A 141 -7.77 -8.30 -5.59
CA ILE A 141 -8.44 -7.16 -6.24
C ILE A 141 -8.45 -7.35 -7.76
N LYS A 142 -7.33 -7.73 -8.37
CA LYS A 142 -7.27 -8.01 -9.81
C LYS A 142 -8.23 -9.12 -10.24
N LEU A 143 -8.36 -10.19 -9.45
CA LEU A 143 -9.34 -11.26 -9.71
C LEU A 143 -10.78 -10.75 -9.60
N ALA A 144 -11.09 -9.92 -8.60
CA ALA A 144 -12.40 -9.29 -8.45
C ALA A 144 -12.73 -8.35 -9.63
N LEU A 145 -11.73 -7.65 -10.18
CA LEU A 145 -11.89 -6.82 -11.38
C LEU A 145 -12.09 -7.64 -12.65
N SER A 146 -11.28 -8.69 -12.86
CA SER A 146 -11.38 -9.54 -14.06
C SER A 146 -12.71 -10.30 -14.11
N SER A 147 -13.16 -10.86 -12.99
CA SER A 147 -14.48 -11.52 -12.92
C SER A 147 -15.62 -10.56 -13.24
N ARG A 148 -15.52 -9.27 -12.91
CA ARG A 148 -16.50 -8.25 -13.29
C ARG A 148 -16.59 -8.09 -14.82
N ASN A 149 -15.45 -8.06 -15.51
CA ASN A 149 -15.39 -7.86 -16.95
C ASN A 149 -15.94 -9.07 -17.74
N GLU A 150 -15.76 -10.29 -17.22
CA GLU A 150 -16.32 -11.51 -17.83
C GLU A 150 -17.85 -11.57 -17.74
N PHE A 151 -18.46 -11.07 -16.66
CA PHE A 151 -19.92 -10.99 -16.53
C PHE A 151 -20.55 -9.92 -17.42
N ALA A 152 -19.86 -8.81 -17.69
CA ALA A 152 -20.33 -7.77 -18.60
C ALA A 152 -20.32 -8.23 -20.07
N ALA A 153 -19.31 -8.99 -20.49
CA ALA A 153 -19.18 -9.50 -21.86
C ALA A 153 -20.10 -10.71 -22.17
N GLY A 154 -20.72 -11.33 -21.17
CA GLY A 154 -21.61 -12.48 -21.32
C GLY A 154 -23.11 -12.13 -21.48
N LEU A 155 -23.44 -10.84 -21.56
CA LEU A 155 -24.81 -10.33 -21.68
C LEU A 155 -25.14 -9.70 -23.05
N GLU A 156 -24.25 -9.86 -24.05
CA GLU A 156 -24.51 -9.49 -25.46
C GLU A 156 -25.09 -10.65 -26.29
#